data_AF-A0A364NVN7-F1
#
_entry.id   AF-A0A364NVN7-F1
#
_cell.length_a   1.000
_cell.length_b   1.000
_cell.length_c   1.000
_cell.angle_alpha   90.00
_cell.angle_beta   90.00
_cell.angle_gamma   90.00
#
_symmetry.space_group_name_H-M   'P 1'
#
loop_
_entity.id
_entity.type
_entity.pdbx_description
1 polymer ?
#
loop_
_entity_poly.entity_id
_entity_poly.type
_entity_poly.pdbx_seq_one_letter_code
_entity_poly.pdbx_strand_id
1 'polypeptide(L)'
;MTITVNDLPAIIEQHRLWLRSKGGACANLRDADLRGANLRGANLYGANLYGANLYGANLYGANLYGANLYGANLSDADLRGANLRGADLRDADLRGANLYGADLRDADLRDADLRGANLYDADLRDADLYGADLYGADLYGANLGNDQIVTINPAFFTGGTWPVMITDKHIKIGCEVHPTEAWDGFSDRKIAAMGGANASRFWNLWKVTIMTMAKAHQSQVGETEK
;
A
#
# COMPACT_ATOMS: atom_id res chain seq x y z
N MET A 1 0.44 -16.52 26.09
CA MET A 1 -0.95 -16.03 26.19
C MET A 1 -1.16 -15.13 24.99
N THR A 2 -2.15 -15.41 24.15
CA THR A 2 -2.44 -14.60 22.97
C THR A 2 -3.17 -13.34 23.41
N ILE A 3 -2.66 -12.16 23.01
CA ILE A 3 -3.34 -10.88 23.25
C ILE A 3 -4.59 -10.82 22.39
N THR A 4 -5.70 -10.38 22.97
CA THR A 4 -7.00 -10.29 22.29
C THR A 4 -7.61 -8.89 22.42
N VAL A 5 -8.76 -8.68 21.78
CA VAL A 5 -9.54 -7.43 21.90
C VAL A 5 -9.87 -7.03 23.33
N ASN A 6 -9.94 -7.98 24.28
CA ASN A 6 -10.24 -7.70 25.68
C ASN A 6 -9.07 -7.05 26.43
N ASP A 7 -7.84 -7.25 25.94
CA ASP A 7 -6.63 -6.70 26.53
C ASP A 7 -6.33 -5.27 26.04
N LEU A 8 -6.94 -4.88 24.91
CA LEU A 8 -6.71 -3.58 24.25
C LEU A 8 -6.87 -2.37 25.18
N PRO A 9 -7.93 -2.24 26.02
CA PRO A 9 -8.10 -1.04 26.83
C PRO A 9 -6.91 -0.81 27.78
N ALA A 10 -6.41 -1.88 28.40
CA ALA A 10 -5.27 -1.79 29.30
C ALA A 10 -3.99 -1.45 28.53
N ILE A 11 -3.74 -2.11 27.39
CA ILE A 11 -2.55 -1.88 26.56
C ILE A 11 -2.53 -0.45 26.00
N ILE A 12 -3.66 0.03 25.48
CA ILE A 12 -3.80 1.39 24.94
C ILE A 12 -3.58 2.42 26.04
N GLU A 13 -4.07 2.18 27.26
CA GLU A 13 -3.83 3.09 28.38
C GLU A 13 -2.35 3.13 28.78
N GLN A 14 -1.68 1.97 28.85
CA GLN A 14 -0.23 1.93 29.11
C GLN A 14 0.57 2.66 28.02
N HIS A 15 0.18 2.50 26.75
CA HIS A 15 0.80 3.19 25.64
C HIS A 15 0.56 4.70 25.67
N ARG A 16 -0.65 5.13 26.06
CA ARG A 16 -0.98 6.54 26.24
C ARG A 16 -0.13 7.19 27.34
N LEU A 17 0.13 6.48 28.44
CA LEU A 17 1.02 6.96 29.49
C LEU A 17 2.47 7.06 29.00
N TRP A 18 2.94 6.06 28.24
CA TRP A 18 4.27 6.03 27.63
C TRP A 18 4.49 7.22 26.70
N LEU A 19 3.53 7.53 25.81
CA LEU A 19 3.58 8.70 24.92
C LEU A 19 3.66 10.05 25.67
N ARG A 20 3.17 10.10 26.90
CA ARG A 20 3.19 11.30 27.74
C ARG A 20 4.38 11.35 28.71
N SER A 21 5.31 10.39 28.60
CA SER A 21 6.43 10.22 29.53
C SER A 21 5.98 10.08 30.99
N LYS A 22 4.81 9.46 31.24
CA LYS A 22 4.22 9.30 32.59
C LYS A 22 4.37 7.90 33.16
N GLY A 23 5.43 7.18 32.77
CA GLY A 23 5.50 5.72 32.94
C GLY A 23 4.62 5.00 31.92
N GLY A 24 4.55 3.67 31.98
CA GLY A 24 3.85 2.84 30.98
C GLY A 24 4.80 2.18 29.99
N ALA A 25 4.23 1.53 28.96
CA ALA A 25 4.98 0.78 27.97
C ALA A 25 4.43 1.02 26.56
N CYS A 26 5.31 0.96 25.55
CA CYS A 26 4.87 0.95 24.16
C CYS A 26 3.89 -0.23 23.93
N ALA A 27 2.89 -0.03 23.07
CA ALA A 27 1.90 -1.07 22.78
C ALA A 27 2.60 -2.24 22.07
N ASN A 28 2.68 -3.37 22.77
CA ASN A 28 3.16 -4.63 22.20
C ASN A 28 1.95 -5.53 21.93
N LEU A 29 1.54 -5.56 20.67
CA LEU A 29 0.41 -6.30 20.11
C LEU A 29 0.90 -7.37 19.12
N ARG A 30 2.15 -7.81 19.27
CA ARG A 30 2.74 -8.86 18.45
C ARG A 30 1.89 -10.13 18.48
N ASP A 31 1.62 -10.67 17.30
CA ASP A 31 0.86 -11.91 17.08
C ASP A 31 -0.54 -11.88 17.76
N ALA A 32 -1.09 -10.68 18.03
CA ALA A 32 -2.36 -10.51 18.71
C ALA A 32 -3.55 -10.85 17.80
N ASP A 33 -4.63 -11.37 18.39
CA ASP A 33 -5.91 -11.59 17.70
C ASP A 33 -6.83 -10.38 17.94
N LEU A 34 -6.82 -9.46 16.98
CA LEU A 34 -7.55 -8.18 17.00
C LEU A 34 -8.59 -8.10 15.87
N ARG A 35 -9.09 -9.25 15.43
CA ARG A 35 -10.10 -9.32 14.36
C ARG A 35 -11.34 -8.50 14.74
N GLY A 36 -11.77 -7.63 13.83
CA GLY A 36 -12.91 -6.74 14.05
C GLY A 36 -12.74 -5.74 15.18
N ALA A 37 -11.51 -5.55 15.71
CA ALA A 37 -11.27 -4.61 16.80
C ALA A 37 -11.66 -3.19 16.40
N ASN A 38 -12.23 -2.43 17.34
CA ASN A 38 -12.45 -1.01 17.18
C ASN A 38 -11.26 -0.22 17.73
N LEU A 39 -10.39 0.21 16.83
CA LEU A 39 -9.19 1.01 17.07
C LEU A 39 -9.32 2.40 16.39
N ARG A 40 -10.55 2.86 16.15
CA ARG A 40 -10.82 4.15 15.52
C ARG A 40 -10.14 5.28 16.28
N GLY A 41 -9.30 6.05 15.58
CA GLY A 41 -8.55 7.17 16.14
C GLY A 41 -7.53 6.77 17.21
N ALA A 42 -7.23 5.48 17.38
CA ALA A 42 -6.25 5.03 18.36
C ALA A 42 -4.86 5.61 18.01
N ASN A 43 -4.14 6.05 19.04
CA ASN A 43 -2.73 6.41 18.87
C ASN A 43 -1.89 5.16 19.16
N LEU A 44 -1.31 4.60 18.12
CA LEU A 44 -0.45 3.41 18.09
C LEU A 44 0.93 3.78 17.50
N TYR A 45 1.40 5.01 17.74
CA TYR A 45 2.69 5.51 17.31
C TYR A 45 3.82 4.55 17.75
N GLY A 46 4.57 4.03 16.78
CA GLY A 46 5.68 3.10 17.03
C GLY A 46 5.25 1.78 17.69
N ALA A 47 3.96 1.42 17.67
CA ALA A 47 3.47 0.18 18.25
C ALA A 47 4.03 -1.04 17.51
N ASN A 48 4.21 -2.14 18.24
CA ASN A 48 4.59 -3.42 17.66
C ASN A 48 3.34 -4.27 17.39
N LEU A 49 2.95 -4.39 16.12
CA LEU A 49 1.83 -5.17 15.60
C LEU A 49 2.31 -6.28 14.66
N TYR A 50 3.59 -6.67 14.75
CA TYR A 50 4.16 -7.76 13.96
C TYR A 50 3.26 -9.00 14.00
N GLY A 51 2.86 -9.53 12.85
CA GLY A 51 2.03 -10.73 12.73
C GLY A 51 0.63 -10.62 13.35
N ALA A 52 0.18 -9.43 13.76
CA ALA A 52 -1.13 -9.26 14.37
C ALA A 52 -2.25 -9.53 13.36
N ASN A 53 -3.33 -10.15 13.84
CA ASN A 53 -4.53 -10.38 13.04
C ASN A 53 -5.54 -9.26 13.28
N LEU A 54 -5.62 -8.32 12.34
CA LEU A 54 -6.50 -7.14 12.31
C LEU A 54 -7.58 -7.29 11.23
N TYR A 55 -7.92 -8.52 10.82
CA TYR A 55 -8.95 -8.77 9.81
C TYR A 55 -10.24 -8.01 10.15
N GLY A 56 -10.71 -7.16 9.23
CA GLY A 56 -11.93 -6.36 9.40
C GLY A 56 -11.89 -5.34 10.56
N ALA A 57 -10.72 -5.02 11.11
CA ALA A 57 -10.61 -4.05 12.19
C ALA A 57 -10.93 -2.63 11.71
N ASN A 58 -11.50 -1.82 12.61
CA ASN A 58 -11.72 -0.40 12.37
C ASN A 58 -10.53 0.40 12.90
N LEU A 59 -9.70 0.89 11.99
CA LEU A 59 -8.53 1.74 12.22
C LEU A 59 -8.74 3.14 11.62
N TYR A 60 -9.99 3.56 11.40
CA TYR A 60 -10.32 4.85 10.82
C TYR A 60 -9.62 5.98 11.59
N GLY A 61 -8.80 6.78 10.91
CA GLY A 61 -8.04 7.89 11.50
C GLY A 61 -7.04 7.50 12.58
N ALA A 62 -6.67 6.21 12.70
CA ALA A 62 -5.67 5.77 13.68
C ALA A 62 -4.28 6.34 13.34
N ASN A 63 -3.48 6.62 14.37
CA ASN A 63 -2.09 7.00 14.21
C ASN A 63 -1.19 5.77 14.38
N LEU A 64 -0.70 5.24 13.27
CA LEU A 64 0.21 4.08 13.15
C LEU A 64 1.60 4.52 12.66
N TYR A 65 1.95 5.80 12.83
CA TYR A 65 3.25 6.32 12.42
C TYR A 65 4.39 5.46 12.99
N GLY A 66 5.27 4.99 12.12
CA GLY A 66 6.43 4.15 12.51
C GLY A 66 6.07 2.81 13.17
N ALA A 67 4.81 2.37 13.09
CA ALA A 67 4.40 1.09 13.66
C ALA A 67 5.02 -0.08 12.88
N ASN A 68 5.33 -1.16 13.60
CA ASN A 68 5.74 -2.41 12.98
C ASN A 68 4.50 -3.27 12.70
N LEU A 69 4.10 -3.37 11.44
CA LEU A 69 2.98 -4.17 10.93
C LEU A 69 3.47 -5.32 10.02
N TYR A 70 4.75 -5.69 10.11
CA TYR A 70 5.32 -6.75 9.30
C TYR A 70 4.49 -8.04 9.42
N GLY A 71 4.06 -8.59 8.28
CA GLY A 71 3.27 -9.81 8.21
C GLY A 71 1.89 -9.73 8.88
N ALA A 72 1.41 -8.53 9.23
CA ALA A 72 0.09 -8.37 9.85
C ALA A 72 -1.03 -8.66 8.84
N ASN A 73 -2.13 -9.23 9.31
CA ASN A 73 -3.33 -9.39 8.52
C ASN A 73 -4.26 -8.20 8.71
N LEU A 74 -4.31 -7.30 7.75
CA LEU A 74 -5.18 -6.12 7.67
C LEU A 74 -6.28 -6.28 6.60
N SER A 75 -6.53 -7.50 6.11
CA SER A 75 -7.54 -7.71 5.07
C SER A 75 -8.93 -7.26 5.55
N ASP A 76 -9.67 -6.60 4.65
CA ASP A 76 -10.95 -5.93 4.91
C ASP A 76 -10.95 -4.86 6.02
N ALA A 77 -9.78 -4.42 6.52
CA ALA A 77 -9.71 -3.39 7.56
C ALA A 77 -10.08 -1.99 7.03
N ASP A 78 -10.69 -1.18 7.89
CA ASP A 78 -10.99 0.23 7.61
C ASP A 78 -9.83 1.11 8.11
N LEU A 79 -8.95 1.53 7.20
CA LEU A 79 -7.78 2.37 7.45
C LEU A 79 -7.96 3.80 6.92
N ARG A 80 -9.20 4.23 6.64
CA ARG A 80 -9.43 5.54 6.01
C ARG A 80 -8.87 6.67 6.87
N GLY A 81 -8.09 7.55 6.24
CA GLY A 81 -7.42 8.67 6.90
C GLY A 81 -6.43 8.26 8.00
N ALA A 82 -6.03 6.98 8.09
CA ALA A 82 -5.01 6.56 9.04
C ALA A 82 -3.64 7.14 8.67
N ASN A 83 -2.84 7.43 9.68
CA ASN A 83 -1.45 7.83 9.50
C ASN A 83 -0.55 6.59 9.63
N LEU A 84 -0.11 6.05 8.52
CA LEU A 84 0.80 4.91 8.38
C LEU A 84 2.22 5.35 7.99
N ARG A 85 2.53 6.64 8.12
CA ARG A 85 3.81 7.17 7.66
C ARG A 85 4.98 6.47 8.36
N GLY A 86 5.94 5.98 7.57
CA GLY A 86 7.10 5.24 8.05
C GLY A 86 6.78 3.88 8.67
N ALA A 87 5.56 3.36 8.54
CA ALA A 87 5.20 2.05 9.05
C ALA A 87 5.88 0.93 8.23
N ASP A 88 6.24 -0.15 8.90
CA ASP A 88 6.74 -1.37 8.27
C ASP A 88 5.56 -2.30 7.98
N LEU A 89 5.13 -2.36 6.72
CA LEU A 89 4.01 -3.15 6.21
C LEU A 89 4.48 -4.30 5.30
N ARG A 90 5.75 -4.69 5.38
CA ARG A 90 6.27 -5.77 4.54
C ARG A 90 5.54 -7.07 4.80
N ASP A 91 5.28 -7.83 3.74
CA ASP A 91 4.52 -9.08 3.78
C ASP A 91 3.11 -8.95 4.40
N ALA A 92 2.58 -7.74 4.61
CA ALA A 92 1.26 -7.54 5.20
C ALA A 92 0.15 -7.90 4.21
N ASP A 93 -0.94 -8.48 4.71
CA ASP A 93 -2.14 -8.76 3.93
C ASP A 93 -3.11 -7.57 4.06
N LEU A 94 -3.21 -6.75 3.02
CA LEU A 94 -4.08 -5.58 2.92
C LEU A 94 -5.22 -5.80 1.92
N ARG A 95 -5.54 -7.05 1.58
CA ARG A 95 -6.58 -7.35 0.59
C ARG A 95 -7.92 -6.74 0.97
N GLY A 96 -8.54 -6.03 0.05
CA GLY A 96 -9.83 -5.37 0.28
C GLY A 96 -9.81 -4.26 1.36
N ALA A 97 -8.64 -3.92 1.92
CA ALA A 97 -8.54 -2.89 2.94
C ALA A 97 -8.91 -1.51 2.37
N ASN A 98 -9.55 -0.69 3.20
CA ASN A 98 -9.95 0.66 2.81
C ASN A 98 -8.94 1.69 3.32
N LEU A 99 -8.03 2.11 2.45
CA LEU A 99 -6.97 3.09 2.70
C LEU A 99 -7.32 4.48 2.13
N TYR A 100 -8.59 4.78 1.87
CA TYR A 100 -9.00 6.09 1.32
C TYR A 100 -8.39 7.24 2.14
N GLY A 101 -7.65 8.12 1.48
CA GLY A 101 -7.00 9.28 2.09
C GLY A 101 -5.99 8.96 3.21
N ALA A 102 -5.49 7.72 3.30
CA ALA A 102 -4.48 7.35 4.27
C ALA A 102 -3.11 7.97 3.92
N ASP A 103 -2.31 8.28 4.94
CA ASP A 103 -0.94 8.77 4.79
C ASP A 103 0.04 7.59 4.92
N LEU A 104 0.54 7.11 3.80
CA LEU A 104 1.49 6.01 3.65
C LEU A 104 2.90 6.50 3.32
N ARG A 105 3.21 7.78 3.53
CA ARG A 105 4.52 8.32 3.17
C ARG A 105 5.65 7.57 3.86
N ASP A 106 6.78 7.40 3.21
CA ASP A 106 7.95 6.70 3.77
C ASP A 106 7.66 5.25 4.24
N ALA A 107 6.47 4.68 3.96
CA ALA A 107 6.11 3.34 4.45
C ALA A 107 6.77 2.24 3.62
N ASP A 108 7.09 1.12 4.26
CA ASP A 108 7.69 -0.04 3.62
C ASP A 108 6.60 -1.08 3.32
N LEU A 109 6.14 -1.15 2.08
CA LEU A 109 5.07 -2.03 1.59
C LEU A 109 5.64 -3.20 0.76
N ARG A 110 6.93 -3.52 0.89
CA ARG A 110 7.53 -4.57 0.07
C ARG A 110 6.83 -5.91 0.28
N ASP A 111 6.54 -6.57 -0.84
CA ASP A 111 5.85 -7.87 -0.86
C ASP A 111 4.45 -7.87 -0.18
N ALA A 112 3.87 -6.70 0.09
CA ALA A 112 2.52 -6.59 0.66
C ALA A 112 1.43 -6.97 -0.36
N ASP A 113 0.35 -7.58 0.11
CA ASP A 113 -0.80 -7.95 -0.71
C ASP A 113 -1.90 -6.88 -0.62
N LEU A 114 -1.96 -5.98 -1.60
CA LEU A 114 -2.91 -4.88 -1.69
C LEU A 114 -4.06 -5.18 -2.66
N ARG A 115 -4.32 -6.45 -2.99
CA ARG A 115 -5.33 -6.78 -4.00
C ARG A 115 -6.71 -6.28 -3.61
N GLY A 116 -7.36 -5.55 -4.52
CA GLY A 116 -8.68 -4.95 -4.27
C GLY A 116 -8.70 -3.87 -3.18
N ALA A 117 -7.54 -3.41 -2.67
CA ALA A 117 -7.49 -2.35 -1.68
C ALA A 117 -7.93 -1.01 -2.30
N ASN A 118 -8.58 -0.17 -1.50
CA ASN A 118 -8.96 1.18 -1.91
C ASN A 118 -7.90 2.19 -1.44
N LEU A 119 -7.03 2.63 -2.35
CA LEU A 119 -5.99 3.65 -2.14
C LEU A 119 -6.40 5.02 -2.70
N TYR A 120 -7.68 5.26 -2.95
CA TYR A 120 -8.17 6.53 -3.49
C TYR A 120 -7.72 7.71 -2.59
N ASP A 121 -7.15 8.76 -3.19
CA ASP A 121 -6.57 9.92 -2.50
C ASP A 121 -5.48 9.60 -1.44
N ALA A 122 -4.95 8.37 -1.37
CA ALA A 122 -3.90 8.02 -0.41
C ALA A 122 -2.56 8.69 -0.78
N ASP A 123 -1.75 9.04 0.22
CA ASP A 123 -0.43 9.64 0.02
C ASP A 123 0.66 8.58 0.23
N LEU A 124 1.21 8.05 -0.87
CA LEU A 124 2.26 7.04 -0.93
C LEU A 124 3.63 7.62 -1.31
N ARG A 125 3.85 8.94 -1.17
CA ARG A 125 5.17 9.52 -1.50
C ARG A 125 6.28 8.84 -0.71
N ASP A 126 7.33 8.46 -1.42
CA ASP A 126 8.50 7.79 -0.84
C ASP A 126 8.21 6.42 -0.19
N ALA A 127 7.01 5.84 -0.43
CA ALA A 127 6.71 4.49 0.00
C ALA A 127 7.40 3.45 -0.90
N ASP A 128 7.92 2.37 -0.31
CA ASP A 128 8.54 1.27 -1.04
C ASP A 128 7.51 0.17 -1.37
N LEU A 129 7.09 0.12 -2.64
CA LEU A 129 6.11 -0.85 -3.15
C LEU A 129 6.78 -2.05 -3.85
N TYR A 130 8.09 -2.26 -3.70
CA TYR A 130 8.77 -3.34 -4.42
C TYR A 130 8.17 -4.72 -4.09
N GLY A 131 7.64 -5.41 -5.11
CA GLY A 131 7.03 -6.73 -4.93
C GLY A 131 5.57 -6.71 -4.47
N ALA A 132 4.99 -5.55 -4.18
CA ALA A 132 3.61 -5.45 -3.73
C ALA A 132 2.60 -5.86 -4.84
N ASP A 133 1.54 -6.57 -4.46
CA ASP A 133 0.46 -6.98 -5.36
C ASP A 133 -0.71 -5.99 -5.30
N LEU A 134 -0.82 -5.15 -6.33
CA LEU A 134 -1.85 -4.11 -6.45
C LEU A 134 -3.03 -4.55 -7.33
N TYR A 135 -3.22 -5.86 -7.57
CA TYR A 135 -4.23 -6.31 -8.53
C TYR A 135 -5.64 -5.91 -8.09
N GLY A 136 -6.31 -5.11 -8.94
CA GLY A 136 -7.64 -4.58 -8.65
C GLY A 136 -7.69 -3.50 -7.58
N ALA A 137 -6.54 -2.99 -7.10
CA ALA A 137 -6.51 -1.85 -6.20
C ALA A 137 -6.96 -0.55 -6.90
N ASP A 138 -7.73 0.28 -6.21
CA ASP A 138 -8.12 1.61 -6.68
C ASP A 138 -7.08 2.65 -6.26
N LEU A 139 -6.36 3.21 -7.21
CA LEU A 139 -5.31 4.22 -6.99
C LEU A 139 -5.69 5.60 -7.53
N TYR A 140 -6.97 5.82 -7.87
CA TYR A 140 -7.38 7.10 -8.41
C TYR A 140 -7.14 8.23 -7.38
N GLY A 141 -6.44 9.29 -7.79
CA GLY A 141 -6.10 10.41 -6.90
C GLY A 141 -4.94 10.14 -5.93
N ALA A 142 -4.40 8.91 -5.89
CA ALA A 142 -3.28 8.59 -5.03
C ALA A 142 -2.02 9.40 -5.40
N ASN A 143 -1.25 9.82 -4.39
CA ASN A 143 0.01 10.52 -4.56
C ASN A 143 1.19 9.56 -4.45
N LEU A 144 1.88 9.31 -5.56
CA LEU A 144 3.01 8.37 -5.61
C LEU A 144 4.37 9.10 -5.57
N GLY A 145 4.38 10.44 -5.51
CA GLY A 145 5.60 11.25 -5.54
C GLY A 145 6.24 11.37 -6.92
N ASN A 146 7.28 12.21 -6.99
CA ASN A 146 7.88 12.66 -8.25
C ASN A 146 8.97 11.72 -8.81
N ASP A 147 9.51 10.80 -8.00
CA ASP A 147 10.76 10.08 -8.33
C ASP A 147 10.73 8.56 -8.08
N GLN A 148 9.57 7.94 -7.80
CA GLN A 148 9.55 6.52 -7.44
C GLN A 148 8.96 5.59 -8.52
N ILE A 149 9.87 4.72 -8.94
CA ILE A 149 9.70 3.46 -9.65
C ILE A 149 8.62 2.64 -8.94
N VAL A 150 7.39 2.66 -9.44
CA VAL A 150 6.41 1.64 -9.06
C VAL A 150 6.81 0.32 -9.73
N THR A 151 7.70 -0.46 -9.08
CA THR A 151 7.96 -1.85 -9.46
C THR A 151 6.77 -2.68 -9.05
N ILE A 152 5.71 -2.63 -9.86
CA ILE A 152 4.63 -3.61 -9.77
C ILE A 152 5.21 -4.93 -10.26
N ASN A 153 5.32 -5.89 -9.35
CA ASN A 153 5.52 -7.28 -9.73
C ASN A 153 4.16 -7.96 -9.64
N PRO A 154 3.44 -8.17 -10.75
CA PRO A 154 2.24 -8.96 -10.71
C PRO A 154 2.64 -10.41 -10.51
N ALA A 155 2.86 -10.79 -9.25
CA ALA A 155 2.91 -12.18 -8.87
C ALA A 155 1.62 -12.84 -9.36
N PHE A 156 1.72 -14.09 -9.81
CA PHE A 156 0.63 -14.92 -10.33
C PHE A 156 0.26 -14.79 -11.82
N PHE A 157 1.20 -14.93 -12.75
CA PHE A 157 0.94 -15.79 -13.93
C PHE A 157 2.22 -16.47 -14.41
N THR A 158 2.14 -17.78 -14.62
CA THR A 158 3.21 -18.68 -15.05
C THR A 158 4.02 -18.12 -16.23
N GLY A 159 5.26 -17.69 -15.99
CA GLY A 159 6.21 -17.39 -17.07
C GLY A 159 7.18 -16.20 -16.87
N GLY A 160 7.06 -15.42 -15.78
CA GLY A 160 8.06 -14.42 -15.41
C GLY A 160 7.47 -13.12 -14.85
N THR A 161 8.31 -12.38 -14.11
CA THR A 161 8.00 -11.07 -13.52
C THR A 161 8.26 -9.97 -14.55
N TRP A 162 7.27 -9.10 -14.80
CA TRP A 162 7.41 -7.96 -15.71
C TRP A 162 7.54 -6.68 -14.88
N PRO A 163 8.78 -6.23 -14.57
CA PRO A 163 8.96 -5.03 -13.77
C PRO A 163 8.33 -3.84 -14.49
N VAL A 164 7.43 -3.14 -13.82
CA VAL A 164 6.91 -1.86 -14.25
C VAL A 164 7.76 -0.75 -13.62
N MET A 165 7.95 0.35 -14.32
CA MET A 165 8.54 1.56 -13.77
C MET A 165 7.83 2.72 -14.44
N ILE A 166 7.30 3.64 -13.64
CA ILE A 166 6.58 4.82 -14.12
C ILE A 166 7.41 6.03 -13.69
N THR A 167 7.69 6.93 -14.64
CA THR A 167 8.31 8.23 -14.37
C THR A 167 7.45 9.33 -14.96
N ASP A 168 7.81 10.59 -14.70
CA ASP A 168 7.27 11.79 -15.36
C ASP A 168 7.23 11.71 -16.90
N LYS A 169 8.24 11.07 -17.50
CA LYS A 169 8.48 11.07 -18.94
C LYS A 169 8.14 9.75 -19.62
N HIS A 170 8.37 8.61 -18.96
CA HIS A 170 8.25 7.30 -19.60
C HIS A 170 7.68 6.25 -18.64
N ILE A 171 7.01 5.26 -19.22
CA ILE A 171 6.71 4.00 -18.56
C ILE A 171 7.62 2.94 -19.16
N LYS A 172 8.29 2.17 -18.29
CA LYS A 172 9.02 0.97 -18.62
C LYS A 172 8.25 -0.25 -18.15
N ILE A 173 8.08 -1.23 -19.03
CA ILE A 173 7.47 -2.53 -18.72
C ILE A 173 8.40 -3.62 -19.25
N GLY A 174 9.03 -4.38 -18.36
CA GLY A 174 10.07 -5.34 -18.74
C GLY A 174 11.27 -4.63 -19.38
N CYS A 175 11.56 -4.96 -20.64
CA CYS A 175 12.63 -4.31 -21.42
C CYS A 175 12.13 -3.15 -22.29
N GLU A 176 10.82 -2.91 -22.37
CA GLU A 176 10.22 -1.88 -23.20
C GLU A 176 10.12 -0.55 -22.45
N VAL A 177 10.57 0.55 -23.05
CA VAL A 177 10.52 1.90 -22.46
C VAL A 177 9.88 2.84 -23.49
N HIS A 178 8.75 3.45 -23.13
CA HIS A 178 8.04 4.38 -24.03
C HIS A 178 7.39 5.52 -23.24
N PRO A 179 7.15 6.70 -23.86
CA PRO A 179 6.40 7.79 -23.23
C PRO A 179 5.00 7.34 -22.78
N THR A 180 4.48 7.92 -21.70
CA THR A 180 3.16 7.58 -21.14
C THR A 180 2.05 7.63 -22.20
N GLU A 181 2.05 8.66 -23.06
CA GLU A 181 1.04 8.85 -24.10
C GLU A 181 1.12 7.79 -25.20
N ALA A 182 2.32 7.24 -25.44
CA ALA A 182 2.53 6.23 -26.45
C ALA A 182 1.84 4.91 -26.07
N TRP A 183 1.89 4.53 -24.79
CA TRP A 183 1.29 3.30 -24.29
C TRP A 183 -0.23 3.24 -24.50
N ASP A 184 -0.94 4.37 -24.42
CA ASP A 184 -2.39 4.42 -24.64
C ASP A 184 -2.77 4.06 -26.09
N GLY A 185 -1.87 4.35 -27.04
CA GLY A 185 -2.04 4.07 -28.47
C GLY A 185 -1.53 2.70 -28.94
N PHE A 186 -0.98 1.86 -28.06
CA PHE A 186 -0.47 0.55 -28.46
C PHE A 186 -1.61 -0.43 -28.75
N SER A 187 -1.61 -0.99 -29.96
CA SER A 187 -2.55 -2.05 -30.34
C SER A 187 -2.18 -3.38 -29.69
N ASP A 188 -3.15 -4.28 -29.53
CA ASP A 188 -2.92 -5.63 -29.02
C ASP A 188 -1.83 -6.37 -29.81
N ARG A 189 -1.77 -6.14 -31.13
CA ARG A 189 -0.72 -6.69 -32.00
C ARG A 189 0.66 -6.16 -31.65
N LYS A 190 0.80 -4.87 -31.33
CA LYS A 190 2.07 -4.28 -30.92
C LYS A 190 2.52 -4.83 -29.56
N ILE A 191 1.61 -4.93 -28.61
CA ILE A 191 1.87 -5.52 -27.29
C ILE A 191 2.29 -6.99 -27.44
N ALA A 192 1.56 -7.77 -28.27
CA ALA A 192 1.91 -9.16 -28.56
C ALA A 192 3.29 -9.30 -29.22
N ALA A 193 3.74 -8.32 -29.99
CA ALA A 193 5.08 -8.33 -30.59
C ALA A 193 6.21 -8.13 -29.57
N MET A 194 5.93 -7.49 -28.41
CA MET A 194 6.94 -7.22 -27.37
C MET A 194 7.27 -8.45 -26.52
N GLY A 195 6.32 -9.36 -26.33
CA GLY A 195 6.55 -10.57 -25.52
C GLY A 195 5.49 -11.65 -25.64
N GLY A 196 4.82 -11.72 -26.79
CA GLY A 196 3.84 -12.75 -27.13
C GLY A 196 2.57 -12.68 -26.29
N ALA A 197 1.94 -13.85 -26.11
CA ALA A 197 0.67 -13.97 -25.39
C ALA A 197 0.74 -13.54 -23.92
N ASN A 198 1.91 -13.67 -23.28
CA ASN A 198 2.12 -13.24 -21.90
C ASN A 198 2.10 -11.71 -21.78
N ALA A 199 2.72 -11.00 -22.72
CA ALA A 199 2.66 -9.54 -22.79
C ALA A 199 1.22 -9.04 -22.96
N SER A 200 0.46 -9.65 -23.88
CA SER A 200 -0.95 -9.29 -24.10
C SER A 200 -1.81 -9.55 -22.86
N ARG A 201 -1.62 -10.68 -22.18
CA ARG A 201 -2.33 -10.98 -20.93
C ARG A 201 -1.99 -10.00 -19.83
N PHE A 202 -0.70 -9.75 -19.60
CA PHE A 202 -0.23 -8.76 -18.65
C PHE A 202 -0.87 -7.40 -18.93
N TRP A 203 -0.80 -6.93 -20.18
CA TRP A 203 -1.32 -5.63 -20.56
C TRP A 203 -2.83 -5.54 -20.35
N ASN A 204 -3.59 -6.55 -20.74
CA ASN A 204 -5.04 -6.55 -20.55
C ASN A 204 -5.46 -6.49 -19.07
N LEU A 205 -4.67 -7.09 -18.17
CA LEU A 205 -4.94 -7.08 -16.74
C LEU A 205 -4.52 -5.77 -16.08
N TRP A 206 -3.36 -5.23 -16.47
CA TRP A 206 -2.70 -4.14 -15.74
C TRP A 206 -2.76 -2.79 -16.43
N LYS A 207 -3.22 -2.70 -17.70
CA LYS A 207 -3.29 -1.44 -18.46
C LYS A 207 -3.99 -0.36 -17.65
N VAL A 208 -5.16 -0.64 -17.09
CA VAL A 208 -5.92 0.38 -16.35
C VAL A 208 -5.13 0.86 -15.15
N THR A 209 -4.61 -0.04 -14.32
CA THR A 209 -3.82 0.31 -13.14
C THR A 209 -2.57 1.12 -13.50
N ILE A 210 -1.78 0.65 -14.46
CA ILE A 210 -0.54 1.31 -14.90
C ILE A 210 -0.84 2.70 -15.49
N MET A 211 -1.85 2.80 -16.35
CA MET A 211 -2.21 4.09 -16.97
C MET A 211 -2.84 5.06 -15.97
N THR A 212 -3.60 4.58 -14.98
CA THR A 212 -4.12 5.42 -13.89
C THR A 212 -2.99 5.95 -13.01
N MET A 213 -2.04 5.09 -12.62
CA MET A 213 -0.85 5.51 -11.88
C MET A 213 -0.03 6.55 -12.66
N ALA A 214 0.18 6.33 -13.95
CA ALA A 214 0.93 7.26 -14.80
C ALA A 214 0.22 8.61 -14.95
N LYS A 215 -1.12 8.62 -15.09
CA LYS A 215 -1.92 9.86 -15.14
C LYS A 215 -1.91 10.61 -13.82
N ALA A 216 -2.05 9.91 -12.70
CA ALA A 216 -1.97 10.50 -11.35
C ALA A 216 -0.62 11.20 -11.14
N HIS A 217 0.48 10.57 -11.58
CA HIS A 217 1.81 11.16 -11.56
C HIS A 217 1.90 12.43 -12.43
N GLN A 218 1.37 12.43 -13.66
CA GLN A 218 1.42 13.60 -14.55
C GLN A 218 0.62 14.80 -14.02
N SER A 219 -0.53 14.59 -13.39
CA SER A 219 -1.34 15.67 -12.79
C SER A 219 -0.61 16.39 -11.64
N GLN A 220 0.27 15.70 -10.93
CA GLN A 220 0.99 16.24 -9.76
C GLN A 220 2.19 17.12 -10.17
N VAL A 221 2.90 16.77 -11.25
CA VAL A 221 4.02 17.57 -11.79
C VAL A 221 3.53 18.94 -12.30
N GLY A 222 2.35 18.99 -12.94
CA GLY A 222 1.79 20.23 -13.48
C GLY A 222 1.34 21.26 -12.43
N GLU A 223 1.17 20.85 -11.17
CA GLU A 223 0.83 21.75 -10.06
C GLU A 223 2.07 22.33 -9.36
N THR A 224 3.25 21.74 -9.52
CA THR A 224 4.49 22.23 -8.89
C THR A 224 5.22 23.31 -9.71
N GLU A 225 4.82 23.52 -10.98
CA GLU A 225 5.38 24.51 -11.90
C GLU A 225 4.56 25.81 -12.02
N LYS A 226 3.53 26.01 -11.18
CA LYS A 226 2.71 27.24 -11.10
C LYS A 226 2.87 27.95 -9.77
#